data_AF-A0A845Z7X2-F1
#
_entry.id   AF-A0A845Z7X2-F1
#
_cell.length_a   1.000
_cell.length_b   1.000
_cell.length_c   1.000
_cell.angle_alpha   90.00
_cell.angle_beta   90.00
_cell.angle_gamma   90.00
#
_symmetry.space_group_name_H-M   'P 1'
#
loop_
_entity.id
_entity.type
_entity.pdbx_description
1 polymer ?
#
loop_
_entity_poly.entity_id
_entity_poly.type
_entity_poly.pdbx_seq_one_letter_code
_entity_poly.pdbx_strand_id
1 'polypeptide(L)'
;MSNNILDDRFFTRPTDGQIFSFPILIVGGSTAAYSATLGALKAGANVCLVQPKQILGGQFTTQALPASDDPQLDKQFNPGEIYEDKVDRDKYAFSQTQSQFRQRSRELQPVNGKQIDNPGGGWVSNFATTTVVMAQALNEAIEDFLSNGKLTLIPFAEPVEILFSQSPNERRQVTGVVFQDVQNNQRFTVNAQITIEATDLGDLLELGNIESRVGQESQNDTGEPLLPQQPFPECQQSITFCAAVEKTAEGAGVPIAKPEGYGIEPWLQTDKFTSTYQGRAFFERFAIFTYRRIKRLKEGYIPTTSNGDVTILNYESNDYKVGLLTGVSRSDRQKHIQQAREYTQAYIYYLQSQTLKTNNWILIGKVGELKPRGDLTWTNDGIALEPYIREARRGIALTTIVYRDTAQQYYGEQARGRCFEDSVGIGHYALFDIHPTDNPNHLIFNSKDEMKCLPFTIALKAMVPFDTDNLILSAKSIGTTHLSNSVYRMHAVEWAIGEAG
;
A
#
# COMPACT_ATOMS: atom_id res chain seq x y z
N MET A 1 -20.75 -11.08 0.84
CA MET A 1 -20.41 -11.33 -0.58
C MET A 1 -19.35 -12.42 -0.61
N SER A 2 -19.55 -13.49 -1.37
CA SER A 2 -18.49 -14.48 -1.62
C SER A 2 -17.27 -13.76 -2.22
N ASN A 3 -16.07 -13.98 -1.69
CA ASN A 3 -14.86 -13.40 -2.27
C ASN A 3 -14.57 -14.00 -3.67
N ASN A 4 -15.12 -15.20 -3.97
CA ASN A 4 -14.82 -16.04 -5.14
C ASN A 4 -13.31 -16.29 -5.34
N ILE A 5 -12.52 -16.28 -4.26
CA ILE A 5 -11.06 -16.53 -4.33
C ILE A 5 -10.61 -17.62 -3.36
N LEU A 6 -11.12 -17.65 -2.12
CA LEU A 6 -10.89 -18.73 -1.17
C LEU A 6 -12.23 -19.23 -0.66
N ASP A 7 -12.40 -20.55 -0.66
CA ASP A 7 -13.57 -21.21 -0.09
C ASP A 7 -13.70 -20.89 1.40
N ASP A 8 -14.93 -20.67 1.88
CA ASP A 8 -15.19 -20.26 3.26
C ASP A 8 -14.69 -21.28 4.29
N ARG A 9 -14.54 -22.55 3.89
CA ARG A 9 -13.95 -23.62 4.72
C ARG A 9 -12.52 -23.33 5.19
N PHE A 10 -11.80 -22.45 4.51
CA PHE A 10 -10.42 -22.09 4.87
C PHE A 10 -10.35 -20.98 5.93
N PHE A 11 -11.48 -20.38 6.28
CA PHE A 11 -11.53 -19.34 7.30
C PHE A 11 -11.91 -19.92 8.67
N THR A 12 -11.05 -19.69 9.65
CA THR A 12 -11.36 -19.97 11.04
C THR A 12 -12.22 -18.85 11.61
N ARG A 13 -13.33 -19.23 12.26
CA ARG A 13 -14.24 -18.32 12.97
C ARG A 13 -14.17 -18.62 14.48
N PRO A 14 -13.36 -17.87 15.24
CA PRO A 14 -13.29 -18.04 16.68
C PRO A 14 -14.64 -17.82 17.36
N THR A 15 -14.89 -18.54 18.46
CA THR A 15 -15.99 -18.24 19.36
C THR A 15 -15.55 -17.26 20.45
N ASP A 16 -16.51 -16.58 21.08
CA ASP A 16 -16.23 -15.68 22.21
C ASP A 16 -15.45 -16.39 23.34
N GLY A 17 -14.39 -15.74 23.82
CA GLY A 17 -13.48 -16.25 24.84
C GLY A 17 -12.51 -17.35 24.38
N GLN A 18 -12.52 -17.75 23.10
CA GLN A 18 -11.62 -18.80 22.61
C GLN A 18 -10.15 -18.38 22.67
N ILE A 19 -9.27 -19.32 23.00
CA ILE A 19 -7.83 -19.10 23.10
C ILE A 19 -7.12 -20.06 22.15
N PHE A 20 -6.21 -19.53 21.33
CA PHE A 20 -5.31 -20.29 20.49
C PHE A 20 -3.85 -20.07 20.91
N SER A 21 -2.98 -21.01 20.54
CA SER A 21 -1.53 -20.91 20.75
C SER A 21 -0.78 -21.32 19.49
N PHE A 22 0.10 -20.45 18.99
CA PHE A 22 0.89 -20.68 17.79
C PHE A 22 2.36 -20.33 18.03
N PRO A 23 3.32 -20.89 17.26
CA PRO A 23 4.69 -20.41 17.33
C PRO A 23 4.81 -18.99 16.74
N ILE A 24 4.09 -18.69 15.66
CA ILE A 24 4.10 -17.37 15.00
C ILE A 24 2.66 -16.86 14.82
N LEU A 25 2.42 -15.64 15.30
CA LEU A 25 1.23 -14.84 15.03
C LEU A 25 1.59 -13.67 14.14
N ILE A 26 0.84 -13.46 13.06
CA ILE A 26 0.95 -12.31 12.18
C ILE A 26 -0.33 -11.51 12.29
N VAL A 27 -0.19 -10.22 12.59
CA VAL A 27 -1.32 -9.32 12.83
C VAL A 27 -1.38 -8.27 11.74
N GLY A 28 -2.47 -8.25 10.97
CA GLY A 28 -2.71 -7.27 9.92
C GLY A 28 -2.92 -7.89 8.54
N GLY A 29 -3.45 -7.09 7.60
CA GLY A 29 -3.76 -7.49 6.23
C GLY A 29 -2.88 -6.82 5.17
N SER A 30 -1.75 -6.22 5.56
CA SER A 30 -0.85 -5.51 4.65
C SER A 30 -0.15 -6.45 3.66
N THR A 31 0.54 -5.88 2.67
CA THR A 31 1.41 -6.64 1.77
C THR A 31 2.50 -7.40 2.55
N ALA A 32 3.07 -6.76 3.57
CA ALA A 32 4.06 -7.37 4.45
C ALA A 32 3.47 -8.51 5.30
N ALA A 33 2.23 -8.39 5.76
CA ALA A 33 1.57 -9.46 6.51
C ALA A 33 1.47 -10.74 5.67
N TYR A 34 1.13 -10.59 4.39
CA TYR A 34 1.09 -11.70 3.45
C TYR A 34 2.47 -12.31 3.22
N SER A 35 3.50 -11.51 2.92
CA SER A 35 4.83 -12.04 2.63
C SER A 35 5.52 -12.64 3.85
N ALA A 36 5.29 -12.10 5.06
CA ALA A 36 5.70 -12.71 6.33
C ALA A 36 5.04 -14.08 6.53
N THR A 37 3.74 -14.17 6.22
CA THR A 37 2.98 -15.43 6.31
C THR A 37 3.59 -16.48 5.38
N LEU A 38 3.80 -16.11 4.11
CA LEU A 38 4.38 -17.02 3.13
C LEU A 38 5.82 -17.42 3.47
N GLY A 39 6.63 -16.48 3.95
CA GLY A 39 8.01 -16.72 4.38
C GLY A 39 8.10 -17.71 5.54
N ALA A 40 7.33 -17.45 6.61
CA ALA A 40 7.25 -18.33 7.77
C ALA A 40 6.75 -19.75 7.43
N LEU A 41 5.73 -19.85 6.56
CA LEU A 41 5.21 -21.14 6.10
C LEU A 41 6.24 -21.92 5.28
N LYS A 42 6.96 -21.25 4.36
CA LYS A 42 8.06 -21.86 3.59
C LYS A 42 9.24 -22.26 4.46
N ALA A 43 9.46 -21.59 5.59
CA ALA A 43 10.42 -21.99 6.61
C ALA A 43 9.91 -23.16 7.50
N GLY A 44 8.68 -23.64 7.29
CA GLY A 44 8.11 -24.81 7.95
C GLY A 44 7.32 -24.55 9.23
N ALA A 45 7.15 -23.28 9.62
CA ALA A 45 6.42 -22.89 10.83
C ALA A 45 4.91 -23.13 10.70
N ASN A 46 4.23 -23.27 11.85
CA ASN A 46 2.77 -23.17 11.92
C ASN A 46 2.42 -21.70 12.18
N VAL A 47 1.53 -21.13 11.39
CA VAL A 47 1.28 -19.68 11.39
C VAL A 47 -0.19 -19.41 11.64
N CYS A 48 -0.48 -18.43 12.50
CA CYS A 48 -1.80 -17.81 12.59
C CYS A 48 -1.74 -16.42 11.96
N LEU A 49 -2.53 -16.18 10.92
CA LEU A 49 -2.73 -14.85 10.33
C LEU A 49 -4.10 -14.33 10.74
N VAL A 50 -4.12 -13.18 11.40
CA VAL A 50 -5.35 -12.49 11.80
C VAL A 50 -5.43 -11.13 11.09
N GLN A 51 -6.52 -10.89 10.35
CA GLN A 51 -6.67 -9.68 9.53
C GLN A 51 -8.11 -9.16 9.46
N PRO A 52 -8.32 -7.85 9.17
CA PRO A 52 -9.66 -7.25 9.17
C PRO A 52 -10.53 -7.64 7.97
N LYS A 53 -9.93 -8.12 6.86
CA LYS A 53 -10.64 -8.49 5.62
C LYS A 53 -10.44 -9.97 5.29
N GLN A 54 -11.33 -10.51 4.46
CA GLN A 54 -11.21 -11.87 3.90
C GLN A 54 -10.33 -11.94 2.65
N ILE A 55 -9.87 -10.80 2.13
CA ILE A 55 -9.05 -10.71 0.92
C ILE A 55 -7.61 -10.44 1.37
N LEU A 56 -6.68 -11.28 0.91
CA LEU A 56 -5.26 -11.18 1.23
C LEU A 56 -4.53 -10.24 0.26
N GLY A 57 -3.45 -9.60 0.69
CA GLY A 57 -2.50 -8.92 -0.19
C GLY A 57 -2.37 -7.40 -0.06
N GLY A 58 -3.11 -6.77 0.86
CA GLY A 58 -2.95 -5.34 1.19
C GLY A 58 -2.98 -4.41 -0.01
N GLN A 59 -1.84 -3.75 -0.29
CA GLN A 59 -1.70 -2.77 -1.37
C GLN A 59 -2.20 -3.32 -2.72
N PHE A 60 -1.85 -4.57 -3.05
CA PHE A 60 -2.20 -5.17 -4.35
C PHE A 60 -3.68 -5.52 -4.51
N THR A 61 -4.45 -5.63 -3.41
CA THR A 61 -5.81 -6.19 -3.43
C THR A 61 -6.82 -5.32 -2.68
N THR A 62 -6.87 -5.33 -1.35
CA THR A 62 -7.88 -4.63 -0.56
C THR A 62 -7.79 -3.11 -0.71
N GLN A 63 -6.58 -2.59 -0.91
CA GLN A 63 -6.31 -1.17 -1.18
C GLN A 63 -6.31 -0.84 -2.68
N ALA A 64 -6.58 -1.84 -3.53
CA ALA A 64 -6.73 -1.76 -4.99
C ALA A 64 -5.63 -1.00 -5.75
N LEU A 65 -4.36 -1.23 -5.38
CA LEU A 65 -3.18 -0.68 -6.05
C LEU A 65 -2.32 -1.78 -6.71
N PRO A 66 -2.87 -2.59 -7.62
CA PRO A 66 -2.15 -3.70 -8.25
C PRO A 66 -1.07 -3.25 -9.26
N ALA A 67 -1.13 -1.99 -9.73
CA ALA A 67 -0.06 -1.41 -10.52
C ALA A 67 1.00 -0.84 -9.55
N SER A 68 2.00 -1.66 -9.25
CA SER A 68 3.09 -1.33 -8.32
C SER A 68 3.84 -0.06 -8.76
N ASP A 69 4.42 0.68 -7.83
CA ASP A 69 5.19 1.91 -8.11
C ASP A 69 6.65 1.58 -8.47
N ASP A 70 6.84 0.96 -9.62
CA ASP A 70 8.14 0.58 -10.17
C ASP A 70 8.32 1.15 -11.59
N PRO A 71 8.56 2.46 -11.75
CA PRO A 71 8.67 3.14 -13.04
C PRO A 71 9.53 2.40 -14.05
N GLN A 72 9.05 2.42 -15.29
CA GLN A 72 9.70 1.76 -16.41
C GLN A 72 11.04 2.43 -16.73
N LEU A 73 12.05 1.62 -17.04
CA LEU A 73 13.39 2.10 -17.42
C LEU A 73 13.42 2.85 -18.75
N ASP A 74 12.45 2.61 -19.62
CA ASP A 74 12.45 3.20 -20.95
C ASP A 74 11.90 4.65 -20.91
N LYS A 75 12.78 5.59 -21.27
CA LYS A 75 12.51 7.04 -21.33
C LYS A 75 11.30 7.41 -22.20
N GLN A 76 10.88 6.55 -23.13
CA GLN A 76 9.70 6.83 -23.94
C GLN A 76 8.38 6.76 -23.16
N PHE A 77 8.35 6.11 -21.99
CA PHE A 77 7.19 6.10 -21.08
C PHE A 77 7.18 7.27 -20.08
N ASN A 78 8.34 7.90 -19.86
CA ASN A 78 8.54 9.01 -18.92
C ASN A 78 9.16 10.25 -19.61
N PRO A 79 8.58 10.78 -20.71
CA PRO A 79 9.17 11.91 -21.42
C PRO A 79 9.16 13.16 -20.54
N GLY A 80 10.32 13.57 -20.04
CA GLY A 80 10.52 14.80 -19.26
C GLY A 80 10.59 14.61 -17.74
N GLU A 81 10.49 13.37 -17.24
CA GLU A 81 10.63 13.08 -15.81
C GLU A 81 12.08 12.74 -15.44
N ILE A 82 12.41 12.87 -14.15
CA ILE A 82 13.77 12.95 -13.57
C ILE A 82 14.55 11.61 -13.66
N TYR A 83 13.99 10.61 -14.34
CA TYR A 83 14.47 9.23 -14.33
C TYR A 83 15.69 9.04 -15.25
N GLU A 84 16.86 9.23 -14.68
CA GLU A 84 18.04 8.42 -15.04
C GLU A 84 18.14 7.20 -14.11
N ASP A 85 17.01 6.59 -13.75
CA ASP A 85 17.03 5.29 -13.08
C ASP A 85 17.56 4.26 -14.07
N LYS A 86 18.61 3.54 -13.69
CA LYS A 86 19.27 2.51 -14.50
C LYS A 86 19.05 1.11 -13.91
N VAL A 87 18.29 1.01 -12.82
CA VAL A 87 18.08 -0.24 -12.09
C VAL A 87 16.85 -0.96 -12.64
N ASP A 88 17.06 -2.13 -13.23
CA ASP A 88 15.95 -3.01 -13.62
C ASP A 88 15.29 -3.59 -12.38
N ARG A 89 14.23 -2.92 -11.92
CA ARG A 89 13.55 -3.25 -10.66
C ARG A 89 12.94 -4.64 -10.66
N ASP A 90 12.52 -5.12 -11.84
CA ASP A 90 12.00 -6.47 -12.03
C ASP A 90 13.05 -7.56 -11.78
N LYS A 91 14.34 -7.20 -11.75
CA LYS A 91 15.45 -8.12 -11.47
C LYS A 91 16.20 -7.82 -10.19
N TYR A 92 16.35 -6.55 -9.82
CA TYR A 92 17.25 -6.15 -8.75
C TYR A 92 16.64 -6.28 -7.36
N ALA A 93 15.41 -5.82 -7.14
CA ALA A 93 14.87 -5.62 -5.80
C ALA A 93 13.84 -6.67 -5.36
N PHE A 94 13.62 -7.72 -6.14
CA PHE A 94 12.57 -8.70 -5.87
C PHE A 94 13.12 -10.00 -5.35
N SER A 95 12.53 -10.47 -4.26
CA SER A 95 12.77 -11.81 -3.76
C SER A 95 12.23 -12.85 -4.73
N GLN A 96 12.63 -14.12 -4.52
CA GLN A 96 12.13 -15.22 -5.32
C GLN A 96 10.60 -15.34 -5.22
N THR A 97 10.04 -15.14 -4.03
CA THR A 97 8.58 -15.27 -3.80
C THR A 97 7.80 -14.15 -4.50
N GLN A 98 8.33 -12.93 -4.47
CA GLN A 98 7.73 -11.82 -5.19
C GLN A 98 7.82 -12.01 -6.71
N SER A 99 8.96 -12.49 -7.22
CA SER A 99 9.13 -12.80 -8.63
C SER A 99 8.13 -13.87 -9.11
N GLN A 100 7.95 -14.94 -8.32
CA GLN A 100 6.94 -15.98 -8.57
C GLN A 100 5.52 -15.39 -8.59
N PHE A 101 5.17 -14.53 -7.64
CA PHE A 101 3.87 -13.86 -7.59
C PHE A 101 3.61 -13.01 -8.86
N ARG A 102 4.59 -12.21 -9.30
CA ARG A 102 4.46 -11.39 -10.51
C ARG A 102 4.36 -12.25 -11.76
N GLN A 103 5.19 -13.27 -11.89
CA GLN A 103 5.13 -14.21 -13.00
C GLN A 103 3.76 -14.87 -13.06
N ARG A 104 3.26 -15.38 -11.93
CA ARG A 104 1.96 -16.04 -11.90
C ARG A 104 0.82 -15.10 -12.26
N SER A 105 0.88 -13.85 -11.79
CA SER A 105 -0.09 -12.81 -12.16
C SER A 105 -0.10 -12.53 -13.67
N ARG A 106 1.05 -12.58 -14.34
CA ARG A 106 1.14 -12.43 -15.81
C ARG A 106 0.53 -13.62 -16.55
N GLU A 107 0.76 -14.84 -16.06
CA GLU A 107 0.18 -16.06 -16.63
C GLU A 107 -1.35 -16.08 -16.52
N LEU A 108 -1.90 -15.57 -15.40
CA LEU A 108 -3.33 -15.49 -15.14
C LEU A 108 -4.06 -14.41 -15.93
N GLN A 109 -3.33 -13.44 -16.52
CA GLN A 109 -3.91 -12.36 -17.32
C GLN A 109 -3.26 -12.25 -18.71
N PRO A 110 -3.43 -13.27 -19.58
CA PRO A 110 -2.94 -13.16 -20.95
C PRO A 110 -3.70 -12.07 -21.70
N VAL A 111 -2.99 -11.34 -22.57
CA VAL A 111 -3.58 -10.38 -23.50
C VAL A 111 -3.58 -11.02 -24.88
N ASN A 112 -4.76 -11.17 -25.48
CA ASN A 112 -4.96 -11.91 -26.75
C ASN A 112 -4.31 -13.31 -26.77
N GLY A 113 -4.39 -14.02 -25.63
CA GLY A 113 -3.83 -15.36 -25.49
C GLY A 113 -2.32 -15.42 -25.31
N LYS A 114 -1.64 -14.28 -25.15
CA LYS A 114 -0.20 -14.22 -24.89
C LYS A 114 0.10 -13.67 -23.50
N GLN A 115 1.07 -14.29 -22.84
CA GLN A 115 1.69 -13.71 -21.66
C GLN A 115 2.58 -12.53 -22.08
N ILE A 116 2.42 -11.40 -21.41
CA ILE A 116 3.21 -10.18 -21.62
C ILE A 116 3.66 -9.61 -20.28
N ASP A 117 4.75 -8.84 -20.28
CA ASP A 117 5.34 -8.31 -19.04
C ASP A 117 4.39 -7.39 -18.28
N ASN A 118 3.66 -6.54 -19.01
CA ASN A 118 2.69 -5.60 -18.46
C ASN A 118 1.28 -5.84 -19.08
N PRO A 119 0.48 -6.77 -18.51
CA PRO A 119 -0.86 -7.08 -19.00
C PRO A 119 -1.81 -5.89 -19.05
N GLY A 120 -1.76 -5.01 -18.06
CA GLY A 120 -2.58 -3.79 -17.99
C GLY A 120 -2.10 -2.68 -18.92
N GLY A 121 -0.82 -2.67 -19.26
CA GLY A 121 -0.22 -1.64 -20.12
C GLY A 121 -0.31 -0.24 -19.50
N GLY A 122 -0.24 -0.15 -18.16
CA GLY A 122 -0.11 1.10 -17.43
C GLY A 122 1.33 1.61 -17.46
N TRP A 123 1.53 2.92 -17.55
CA TRP A 123 2.89 3.48 -17.70
C TRP A 123 3.62 3.72 -16.37
N VAL A 124 2.94 3.63 -15.21
CA VAL A 124 3.59 3.73 -13.89
C VAL A 124 4.59 2.61 -13.61
N SER A 125 4.42 1.45 -14.23
CA SER A 125 5.21 0.25 -13.94
C SER A 125 5.24 -0.76 -15.06
N ASN A 126 6.25 -1.62 -15.03
CA ASN A 126 6.39 -2.79 -15.90
C ASN A 126 5.44 -3.94 -15.53
N PHE A 127 4.67 -3.79 -14.46
CA PHE A 127 3.79 -4.82 -13.93
C PHE A 127 2.46 -4.20 -13.47
N ALA A 128 1.40 -4.47 -14.21
CA ALA A 128 0.03 -4.13 -13.81
C ALA A 128 -0.92 -5.24 -14.28
N THR A 129 -1.68 -5.81 -13.34
CA THR A 129 -2.79 -6.73 -13.62
C THR A 129 -4.00 -6.31 -12.79
N THR A 130 -5.14 -6.96 -12.99
CA THR A 130 -6.31 -6.73 -12.16
C THR A 130 -6.08 -7.22 -10.72
N THR A 131 -6.69 -6.54 -9.76
CA THR A 131 -6.75 -6.91 -8.33
C THR A 131 -7.21 -8.34 -8.09
N VAL A 132 -8.20 -8.83 -8.85
CA VAL A 132 -8.68 -10.23 -8.76
C VAL A 132 -7.61 -11.24 -9.19
N VAL A 133 -6.83 -10.91 -10.21
CA VAL A 133 -5.68 -11.73 -10.66
C VAL A 133 -4.59 -11.75 -9.60
N MET A 134 -4.27 -10.59 -9.00
CA MET A 134 -3.32 -10.53 -7.89
C MET A 134 -3.79 -11.42 -6.73
N ALA A 135 -5.04 -11.28 -6.31
CA ALA A 135 -5.58 -12.06 -5.22
C ALA A 135 -5.59 -13.57 -5.51
N GLN A 136 -5.88 -13.98 -6.76
CA GLN A 136 -5.77 -15.38 -7.16
C GLN A 136 -4.32 -15.89 -7.07
N ALA A 137 -3.34 -15.15 -7.60
CA ALA A 137 -1.93 -15.54 -7.56
C ALA A 137 -1.40 -15.67 -6.12
N LEU A 138 -1.87 -14.81 -5.20
CA LEU A 138 -1.55 -14.90 -3.77
C LEU A 138 -2.18 -16.16 -3.15
N ASN A 139 -3.47 -16.40 -3.40
CA ASN A 139 -4.16 -17.53 -2.78
C ASN A 139 -3.64 -18.89 -3.24
N GLU A 140 -3.30 -19.04 -4.53
CA GLU A 140 -2.67 -20.27 -5.05
C GLU A 140 -1.35 -20.59 -4.34
N ALA A 141 -0.59 -19.58 -3.90
CA ALA A 141 0.69 -19.79 -3.21
C ALA A 141 0.57 -20.24 -1.75
N ILE A 142 -0.62 -20.13 -1.14
CA ILE A 142 -0.87 -20.52 0.25
C ILE A 142 -1.85 -21.70 0.43
N GLU A 143 -2.51 -22.14 -0.64
CA GLU A 143 -3.61 -23.12 -0.59
C GLU A 143 -3.19 -24.46 0.04
N ASP A 144 -2.00 -24.95 -0.26
CA ASP A 144 -1.47 -26.19 0.33
C ASP A 144 -1.28 -26.06 1.85
N PHE A 145 -0.85 -24.90 2.33
CA PHE A 145 -0.64 -24.63 3.77
C PHE A 145 -1.96 -24.49 4.53
N LEU A 146 -3.00 -23.97 3.88
CA LEU A 146 -4.35 -23.98 4.44
C LEU A 146 -4.88 -25.42 4.52
N SER A 147 -4.72 -26.19 3.45
CA SER A 147 -5.25 -27.55 3.33
C SER A 147 -4.59 -28.54 4.30
N ASN A 148 -3.30 -28.36 4.60
CA ASN A 148 -2.56 -29.20 5.56
C ASN A 148 -2.56 -28.65 7.00
N GLY A 149 -3.26 -27.54 7.26
CA GLY A 149 -3.39 -26.93 8.59
C GLY A 149 -2.14 -26.19 9.09
N LYS A 150 -1.13 -25.96 8.25
CA LYS A 150 0.04 -25.13 8.58
C LYS A 150 -0.32 -23.66 8.75
N LEU A 151 -1.32 -23.17 8.00
CA LEU A 151 -1.85 -21.83 8.11
C LEU A 151 -3.25 -21.88 8.74
N THR A 152 -3.42 -21.16 9.86
CA THR A 152 -4.73 -20.76 10.37
C THR A 152 -5.00 -19.32 9.94
N LEU A 153 -6.08 -19.09 9.19
CA LEU A 153 -6.48 -17.78 8.70
C LEU A 153 -7.76 -17.32 9.38
N ILE A 154 -7.69 -16.23 10.14
CA ILE A 154 -8.83 -15.63 10.85
C ILE A 154 -9.13 -14.24 10.23
N PRO A 155 -10.18 -14.11 9.42
CA PRO A 155 -10.62 -12.83 8.87
C PRO A 155 -11.55 -12.08 9.82
N PHE A 156 -11.83 -10.82 9.48
CA PHE A 156 -12.80 -9.95 10.14
C PHE A 156 -12.47 -9.66 11.60
N ALA A 157 -11.18 -9.66 11.95
CA ALA A 157 -10.75 -9.42 13.31
C ALA A 157 -9.68 -8.33 13.36
N GLU A 158 -9.82 -7.42 14.31
CA GLU A 158 -8.86 -6.36 14.61
C GLU A 158 -8.27 -6.55 16.01
N PRO A 159 -6.98 -6.23 16.23
CA PRO A 159 -6.41 -6.27 17.55
C PRO A 159 -7.06 -5.20 18.45
N VAL A 160 -7.29 -5.57 19.71
CA VAL A 160 -7.87 -4.66 20.72
C VAL A 160 -7.03 -4.60 21.99
N GLU A 161 -6.14 -5.56 22.22
CA GLU A 161 -5.23 -5.58 23.36
C GLU A 161 -4.00 -6.44 23.04
N ILE A 162 -2.84 -6.08 23.58
CA ILE A 162 -1.63 -6.91 23.53
C ILE A 162 -1.27 -7.37 24.94
N LEU A 163 -0.89 -8.64 25.05
CA LEU A 163 -0.61 -9.29 26.31
C LEU A 163 0.90 -9.35 26.55
N PHE A 164 1.32 -8.94 27.73
CA PHE A 164 2.72 -8.93 28.13
C PHE A 164 3.01 -9.81 29.33
N SER A 165 4.20 -10.40 29.34
CA SER A 165 4.90 -10.83 30.55
C SER A 165 6.12 -9.92 30.79
N GLN A 166 6.69 -9.99 32.00
CA GLN A 166 8.03 -9.43 32.24
C GLN A 166 9.09 -10.50 31.98
N SER A 167 10.12 -10.14 31.23
CA SER A 167 11.31 -10.96 31.04
C SER A 167 12.24 -10.89 32.27
N PRO A 168 13.20 -11.82 32.42
CA PRO A 168 14.23 -11.75 33.47
C PRO A 168 15.09 -10.47 33.45
N ASN A 169 15.13 -9.75 32.31
CA ASN A 169 15.89 -8.51 32.14
C ASN A 169 15.00 -7.26 32.28
N GLU A 170 13.82 -7.38 32.88
CA GLU A 170 12.81 -6.31 33.05
C GLU A 170 12.24 -5.73 31.74
N ARG A 171 12.60 -6.30 30.58
CA ARG A 171 11.99 -5.98 29.28
C ARG A 171 10.60 -6.57 29.17
N ARG A 172 9.69 -5.85 28.51
CA ARG A 172 8.33 -6.31 28.22
C ARG A 172 8.39 -7.38 27.14
N GLN A 173 7.78 -8.53 27.38
CA GLN A 173 7.74 -9.63 26.41
C GLN A 173 6.32 -9.82 25.92
N VAL A 174 6.11 -9.74 24.61
CA VAL A 174 4.81 -10.04 24.00
C VAL A 174 4.53 -11.54 24.12
N THR A 175 3.33 -11.87 24.60
CA THR A 175 2.88 -13.26 24.81
C THR A 175 1.65 -13.62 24.00
N GLY A 176 0.90 -12.61 23.53
CA GLY A 176 -0.29 -12.80 22.71
C GLY A 176 -1.01 -11.49 22.41
N VAL A 177 -2.08 -11.60 21.64
CA VAL A 177 -2.94 -10.49 21.24
C VAL A 177 -4.40 -10.91 21.41
N VAL A 178 -5.21 -10.02 21.96
CA VAL A 178 -6.68 -10.15 22.01
C VAL A 178 -7.25 -9.44 20.80
N PHE A 179 -8.16 -10.11 20.12
CA PHE A 179 -8.83 -9.63 18.93
C PHE A 179 -10.32 -9.47 19.18
N GLN A 180 -10.94 -8.59 18.41
CA GLN A 180 -12.38 -8.45 18.33
C GLN A 180 -12.84 -8.65 16.88
N ASP A 181 -13.81 -9.54 16.69
CA ASP A 181 -14.48 -9.74 15.41
C ASP A 181 -15.35 -8.51 15.08
N VAL A 182 -15.13 -7.90 13.92
CA VAL A 182 -15.79 -6.64 13.50
C VAL A 182 -17.22 -6.85 13.02
N GLN A 183 -17.66 -8.09 12.81
CA GLN A 183 -19.01 -8.43 12.36
C GLN A 183 -19.94 -8.75 13.54
N ASN A 184 -19.43 -9.40 14.58
CA ASN A 184 -20.26 -9.90 15.68
C ASN A 184 -19.78 -9.46 17.09
N ASN A 185 -18.68 -8.72 17.19
CA ASN A 185 -18.08 -8.23 18.44
C ASN A 185 -17.57 -9.31 19.41
N GLN A 186 -17.47 -10.57 18.99
CA GLN A 186 -16.86 -11.62 19.81
C GLN A 186 -15.37 -11.36 19.98
N ARG A 187 -14.84 -11.75 21.16
CA ARG A 187 -13.43 -11.61 21.47
C ARG A 187 -12.75 -12.95 21.58
N PHE A 188 -11.51 -13.02 21.12
CA PHE A 188 -10.67 -14.22 21.23
C PHE A 188 -9.22 -13.82 21.41
N THR A 189 -8.41 -14.76 21.91
CA THR A 189 -6.99 -14.52 22.17
C THR A 189 -6.13 -15.46 21.33
N VAL A 190 -5.06 -14.93 20.77
CA VAL A 190 -3.99 -15.74 20.16
C VAL A 190 -2.70 -15.50 20.92
N ASN A 191 -2.23 -16.53 21.62
CA ASN A 191 -0.90 -16.55 22.24
C ASN A 191 0.15 -16.96 21.21
N ALA A 192 1.32 -16.34 21.26
CA ALA A 192 2.41 -16.68 20.36
C ALA A 192 3.80 -16.50 20.97
N GLN A 193 4.77 -17.27 20.46
CA GLN A 193 6.18 -17.10 20.81
C GLN A 193 6.79 -15.88 20.13
N ILE A 194 6.40 -15.64 18.87
CA ILE A 194 6.75 -14.46 18.10
C ILE A 194 5.47 -13.86 17.53
N THR A 195 5.29 -12.55 17.72
CA THR A 195 4.24 -11.77 17.09
C THR A 195 4.87 -10.84 16.05
N ILE A 196 4.31 -10.80 14.84
CA ILE A 196 4.72 -9.88 13.77
C ILE A 196 3.65 -8.80 13.63
N GLU A 197 4.06 -7.54 13.85
CA GLU A 197 3.25 -6.35 13.62
C GLU A 197 3.28 -5.99 12.14
N ALA A 198 2.20 -6.31 11.43
CA ALA A 198 2.05 -6.07 10.01
C ALA A 198 0.69 -5.41 9.67
N THR A 199 0.09 -4.70 10.63
CA THR A 199 -1.06 -3.83 10.38
C THR A 199 -0.61 -2.63 9.55
N ASP A 200 -1.54 -2.04 8.80
CA ASP A 200 -1.21 -0.89 7.96
C ASP A 200 -0.86 0.37 8.75
N LEU A 201 -1.29 0.47 10.01
CA LEU A 201 -1.14 1.68 10.85
C LEU A 201 -0.20 1.50 12.06
N GLY A 202 0.30 0.30 12.32
CA GLY A 202 1.13 0.00 13.50
C GLY A 202 0.30 -0.10 14.79
N ASP A 203 -0.85 -0.77 14.72
CA ASP A 203 -1.85 -0.80 15.79
C ASP A 203 -1.36 -1.47 17.08
N LEU A 204 -0.52 -2.51 17.03
CA LEU A 204 0.04 -3.13 18.24
C LEU A 204 1.00 -2.19 18.97
N LEU A 205 1.68 -1.27 18.26
CA LEU A 205 2.51 -0.28 18.93
C LEU A 205 1.66 0.69 19.74
N GLU A 206 0.50 1.08 19.20
CA GLU A 206 -0.46 1.94 19.90
C GLU A 206 -1.11 1.21 21.09
N LEU A 207 -1.67 0.03 20.85
CA LEU A 207 -2.33 -0.79 21.87
C LEU A 207 -1.39 -1.21 22.99
N GLY A 208 -0.13 -1.47 22.64
CA GLY A 208 0.91 -1.87 23.57
C GLY A 208 1.60 -0.72 24.28
N ASN A 209 1.34 0.54 23.91
CA ASN A 209 2.16 1.66 24.32
C ASN A 209 3.65 1.33 24.15
N ILE A 210 4.02 0.88 22.95
CA ILE A 210 5.39 0.57 22.55
C ILE A 210 5.96 1.82 21.90
N GLU A 211 7.20 2.15 22.28
CA GLU A 211 7.88 3.35 21.83
C GLU A 211 7.88 3.48 20.31
N SER A 212 7.36 4.60 19.82
CA SER A 212 7.12 4.82 18.39
C SER A 212 7.01 6.30 18.04
N ARG A 213 7.13 6.60 16.73
CA ARG A 213 7.01 7.91 16.11
C ARG A 213 5.79 7.95 15.21
N VAL A 214 5.23 9.14 15.04
CA VAL A 214 4.09 9.44 14.16
C VAL A 214 4.38 10.79 13.49
N GLY A 215 3.99 10.94 12.23
CA GLY A 215 4.12 12.19 11.47
C GLY A 215 5.57 12.59 11.22
N GLN A 216 5.88 13.87 11.15
CA GLN A 216 7.21 14.35 10.80
C GLN A 216 8.07 14.56 12.05
N GLU A 217 9.24 13.91 12.12
CA GLU A 217 10.20 14.13 13.21
C GLU A 217 10.90 15.49 13.11
N SER A 218 11.65 15.85 14.16
CA SER A 218 12.56 17.00 14.15
C SER A 218 14.01 16.63 13.88
N GLN A 219 14.85 17.63 13.59
CA GLN A 219 16.30 17.46 13.51
C GLN A 219 16.89 16.91 14.83
N ASN A 220 16.31 17.24 15.98
CA ASN A 220 16.80 16.76 17.28
C ASN A 220 16.51 15.26 17.48
N ASP A 221 15.46 14.74 16.85
CA ASP A 221 15.06 13.34 16.98
C ASP A 221 15.94 12.40 16.15
N THR A 222 16.43 12.85 14.99
CA THR A 222 17.07 11.97 13.99
C THR A 222 18.40 12.49 13.44
N GLY A 223 18.71 13.77 13.63
CA GLY A 223 19.85 14.45 13.02
C GLY A 223 19.71 14.72 11.52
N GLU A 224 18.52 14.54 10.93
CA GLU A 224 18.29 14.77 9.49
C GLU A 224 18.11 16.27 9.20
N PRO A 225 18.97 16.91 8.40
CA PRO A 225 18.97 18.37 8.22
C PRO A 225 17.76 18.91 7.45
N LEU A 226 17.06 18.05 6.71
CA LEU A 226 15.85 18.42 5.98
C LEU A 226 14.64 18.57 6.91
N LEU A 227 14.65 17.93 8.08
CA LEU A 227 13.54 17.98 9.01
C LEU A 227 13.44 19.36 9.71
N PRO A 228 12.26 19.72 10.23
CA PRO A 228 12.07 20.93 11.03
C PRO A 228 12.77 20.86 12.39
N GLN A 229 12.86 22.00 13.08
CA GLN A 229 13.43 22.08 14.43
C GLN A 229 12.53 21.46 15.51
N GLN A 230 11.22 21.35 15.25
CA GLN A 230 10.23 20.77 16.17
C GLN A 230 9.45 19.68 15.43
N PRO A 231 9.03 18.61 16.12
CA PRO A 231 8.28 17.53 15.49
C PRO A 231 6.83 17.96 15.21
N PHE A 232 6.24 17.42 14.16
CA PHE A 232 4.83 17.61 13.78
C PHE A 232 4.14 16.25 13.59
N PRO A 233 3.62 15.63 14.66
CA PRO A 233 2.92 14.34 14.58
C PRO A 233 1.68 14.34 13.68
N GLU A 234 1.08 15.51 13.46
CA GLU A 234 -0.04 15.73 12.56
C GLU A 234 0.38 15.91 11.09
N CYS A 235 1.68 15.98 10.81
CA CYS A 235 2.20 15.95 9.45
C CYS A 235 2.30 14.50 8.94
N GLN A 236 1.14 13.90 8.64
CA GLN A 236 1.01 12.54 8.11
C GLN A 236 0.63 12.60 6.63
N GLN A 237 1.29 11.81 5.78
CA GLN A 237 1.00 11.75 4.34
C GLN A 237 -0.48 11.42 4.04
N SER A 238 -0.99 11.99 2.95
CA SER A 238 -2.35 11.74 2.50
C SER A 238 -2.66 10.25 2.30
N ILE A 239 -3.92 9.89 2.53
CA ILE A 239 -4.45 8.55 2.22
C ILE A 239 -5.32 8.61 0.98
N THR A 240 -5.43 7.49 0.27
CA THR A 240 -6.16 7.45 -1.00
C THR A 240 -7.02 6.20 -1.07
N PHE A 241 -8.33 6.35 -1.22
CA PHE A 241 -9.11 5.21 -1.69
C PHE A 241 -8.88 5.06 -3.19
N CYS A 242 -8.29 3.95 -3.61
CA CYS A 242 -8.16 3.63 -5.03
C CYS A 242 -9.55 3.26 -5.61
N ALA A 243 -9.77 3.48 -6.90
CA ALA A 243 -11.01 3.04 -7.55
C ALA A 243 -10.80 2.46 -8.95
N ALA A 244 -11.40 1.30 -9.23
CA ALA A 244 -11.38 0.69 -10.55
C ALA A 244 -12.49 1.27 -11.44
N VAL A 245 -12.12 1.82 -12.59
CA VAL A 245 -13.07 2.37 -13.58
C VAL A 245 -12.74 1.88 -14.99
N GLU A 246 -13.78 1.51 -15.73
CA GLU A 246 -13.71 1.08 -17.13
C GLU A 246 -14.04 2.24 -18.06
N LYS A 247 -13.28 2.39 -19.15
CA LYS A 247 -13.70 3.22 -20.28
C LYS A 247 -14.76 2.47 -21.08
N THR A 248 -15.97 3.01 -21.17
CA THR A 248 -17.07 2.42 -21.93
C THR A 248 -17.20 3.04 -23.32
N ALA A 249 -18.14 2.52 -24.11
CA ALA A 249 -18.59 3.18 -25.33
C ALA A 249 -19.40 4.45 -24.99
N GLU A 250 -19.54 5.34 -25.96
CA GLU A 250 -20.34 6.55 -25.80
C GLU A 250 -21.76 6.23 -25.32
N GLY A 251 -22.19 6.91 -24.26
CA GLY A 251 -23.50 6.71 -23.63
C GLY A 251 -23.65 5.48 -22.74
N ALA A 252 -22.62 4.62 -22.62
CA ALA A 252 -22.67 3.38 -21.82
C ALA A 252 -22.03 3.51 -20.43
N GLY A 253 -21.65 4.73 -20.01
CA GLY A 253 -21.16 5.00 -18.65
C GLY A 253 -22.21 4.67 -17.58
N VAL A 254 -21.76 4.28 -16.40
CA VAL A 254 -22.65 3.94 -15.27
C VAL A 254 -22.42 4.99 -14.17
N PRO A 255 -23.36 5.94 -13.97
CA PRO A 255 -23.15 7.04 -13.04
C PRO A 255 -23.05 6.55 -11.59
N ILE A 256 -22.19 7.20 -10.81
CA ILE A 256 -22.17 7.09 -9.35
C ILE A 256 -22.99 8.22 -8.72
N ALA A 257 -23.50 7.99 -7.51
CA ALA A 257 -24.20 9.03 -6.76
C ALA A 257 -23.25 10.20 -6.42
N LYS A 258 -23.76 11.43 -6.51
CA LYS A 258 -23.08 12.64 -6.01
C LYS A 258 -23.00 12.56 -4.47
N PRO A 259 -21.81 12.67 -3.86
CA PRO A 259 -21.70 12.79 -2.40
C PRO A 259 -22.41 14.03 -1.87
N GLU A 260 -23.01 13.94 -0.68
CA GLU A 260 -23.79 15.02 -0.08
C GLU A 260 -22.98 16.32 0.06
N GLY A 261 -21.73 16.22 0.53
CA GLY A 261 -20.84 17.36 0.71
C GLY A 261 -20.20 17.94 -0.56
N TYR A 262 -20.47 17.38 -1.75
CA TYR A 262 -19.74 17.75 -2.97
C TYR A 262 -20.04 19.18 -3.43
N GLY A 263 -19.00 20.04 -3.40
CA GLY A 263 -19.10 21.48 -3.65
C GLY A 263 -19.66 22.29 -2.47
N ILE A 264 -19.82 21.67 -1.30
CA ILE A 264 -20.33 22.29 -0.07
C ILE A 264 -19.26 22.26 1.02
N GLU A 265 -18.71 21.08 1.30
CA GLU A 265 -17.70 20.87 2.32
C GLU A 265 -16.34 21.45 1.88
N PRO A 266 -15.59 22.16 2.74
CA PRO A 266 -14.29 22.74 2.38
C PRO A 266 -13.27 21.72 1.84
N TRP A 267 -13.34 20.50 2.37
CA TRP A 267 -12.48 19.39 1.96
C TRP A 267 -12.99 18.65 0.71
N LEU A 268 -14.15 19.01 0.15
CA LEU A 268 -14.79 18.33 -1.00
C LEU A 268 -15.21 19.30 -2.11
N GLN A 269 -14.40 20.33 -2.33
CA GLN A 269 -14.62 21.35 -3.37
C GLN A 269 -14.20 20.86 -4.76
N THR A 270 -14.84 21.39 -5.81
CA THR A 270 -14.66 20.91 -7.19
C THR A 270 -13.32 21.29 -7.82
N ASP A 271 -12.70 22.37 -7.35
CA ASP A 271 -11.40 22.86 -7.78
C ASP A 271 -10.23 21.97 -7.33
N LYS A 272 -10.49 21.03 -6.42
CA LYS A 272 -9.51 20.01 -5.99
C LYS A 272 -9.34 18.86 -6.99
N PHE A 273 -10.21 18.74 -7.99
CA PHE A 273 -10.21 17.64 -8.95
C PHE A 273 -9.76 18.08 -10.35
N THR A 274 -9.02 17.21 -11.04
CA THR A 274 -8.65 17.42 -12.46
C THR A 274 -8.90 16.17 -13.31
N SER A 275 -9.20 16.40 -14.59
CA SER A 275 -9.27 15.37 -15.63
C SER A 275 -8.07 15.41 -16.58
N THR A 276 -7.04 16.19 -16.26
CA THR A 276 -5.87 16.37 -17.13
C THR A 276 -4.55 16.09 -16.41
N TYR A 277 -3.56 15.60 -17.15
CA TYR A 277 -2.19 15.37 -16.69
C TYR A 277 -1.22 16.14 -17.57
N GLN A 278 -0.50 17.12 -17.02
CA GLN A 278 0.45 17.95 -17.77
C GLN A 278 -0.14 18.50 -19.09
N GLY A 279 -1.41 18.92 -19.06
CA GLY A 279 -2.14 19.43 -20.22
C GLY A 279 -2.72 18.37 -21.16
N ARG A 280 -2.49 17.08 -20.93
CA ARG A 280 -3.09 15.96 -21.68
C ARG A 280 -4.46 15.62 -21.11
N ALA A 281 -5.45 15.43 -21.99
CA ALA A 281 -6.79 15.00 -21.58
C ALA A 281 -6.80 13.58 -21.01
N PHE A 282 -7.79 13.27 -20.17
CA PHE A 282 -7.90 12.05 -19.37
C PHE A 282 -7.58 10.73 -20.11
N PHE A 283 -8.10 10.56 -21.33
CA PHE A 283 -7.92 9.34 -22.14
C PHE A 283 -6.75 9.40 -23.13
N GLU A 284 -6.00 10.50 -23.19
CA GLU A 284 -4.81 10.59 -24.02
C GLU A 284 -3.72 9.63 -23.52
N ARG A 285 -2.77 9.35 -24.43
CA ARG A 285 -1.57 8.59 -24.07
C ARG A 285 -0.79 9.30 -22.96
N PHE A 286 -0.23 8.53 -22.05
CA PHE A 286 0.57 9.07 -20.94
C PHE A 286 -0.21 10.11 -20.11
N ALA A 287 -1.52 9.91 -19.98
CA ALA A 287 -2.41 10.69 -19.11
C ALA A 287 -2.96 9.81 -17.99
N ILE A 288 -3.83 10.40 -17.15
CA ILE A 288 -4.37 9.79 -15.92
C ILE A 288 -4.93 8.39 -16.18
N PHE A 289 -5.76 8.18 -17.21
CA PHE A 289 -6.38 6.87 -17.42
C PHE A 289 -5.36 5.77 -17.71
N THR A 290 -4.32 6.09 -18.47
CA THR A 290 -3.28 5.11 -18.82
C THR A 290 -2.19 4.96 -17.77
N TYR A 291 -2.20 5.76 -16.70
CA TYR A 291 -1.16 5.75 -15.66
C TYR A 291 -1.11 4.40 -14.94
N ARG A 292 -2.23 4.02 -14.33
CA ARG A 292 -2.41 2.75 -13.61
C ARG A 292 -3.43 1.86 -14.33
N ARG A 293 -3.33 1.75 -15.66
CA ARG A 293 -4.18 0.84 -16.41
C ARG A 293 -3.84 -0.62 -16.05
N ILE A 294 -4.86 -1.37 -15.64
CA ILE A 294 -4.73 -2.75 -15.11
C ILE A 294 -5.29 -3.81 -16.05
N LYS A 295 -6.11 -3.40 -17.02
CA LYS A 295 -6.65 -4.28 -18.07
C LYS A 295 -6.75 -3.52 -19.39
N ARG A 296 -6.32 -4.16 -20.47
CA ARG A 296 -6.51 -3.67 -21.84
C ARG A 296 -6.95 -4.79 -22.76
N LEU A 297 -7.69 -4.44 -23.82
CA LEU A 297 -8.10 -5.39 -24.85
C LEU A 297 -7.12 -5.50 -26.02
N LYS A 298 -6.37 -4.42 -26.30
CA LYS A 298 -5.44 -4.36 -27.43
C LYS A 298 -4.00 -4.37 -26.95
N GLU A 299 -3.17 -5.18 -27.61
CA GLU A 299 -1.72 -5.07 -27.50
C GLU A 299 -1.23 -3.76 -28.12
N GLY A 300 -0.08 -3.29 -27.66
CA GLY A 300 0.54 -2.08 -28.19
C GLY A 300 1.48 -1.47 -27.17
N TYR A 301 2.59 -0.95 -27.65
CA TYR A 301 3.57 -0.29 -26.81
C TYR A 301 3.10 1.12 -26.40
N ILE A 302 2.45 1.84 -27.33
CA ILE A 302 1.88 3.15 -27.06
C ILE A 302 0.59 2.95 -26.23
N PRO A 303 0.47 3.60 -25.05
CA PRO A 303 -0.71 3.45 -24.21
C PRO A 303 -1.87 4.26 -24.79
N THR A 304 -2.52 3.74 -25.83
CA THR A 304 -3.79 4.29 -26.33
C THR A 304 -4.95 3.67 -25.54
N THR A 305 -5.99 4.45 -25.29
CA THR A 305 -7.14 3.98 -24.52
C THR A 305 -8.21 3.39 -25.45
N SER A 306 -8.73 2.21 -25.10
CA SER A 306 -9.84 1.55 -25.81
C SER A 306 -11.05 1.33 -24.91
N ASN A 307 -12.23 1.16 -25.51
CA ASN A 307 -13.41 0.73 -24.75
C ASN A 307 -13.16 -0.67 -24.16
N GLY A 308 -13.56 -0.88 -22.91
CA GLY A 308 -13.30 -2.09 -22.13
C GLY A 308 -11.95 -2.09 -21.38
N ASP A 309 -11.08 -1.10 -21.61
CA ASP A 309 -9.90 -0.92 -20.79
C ASP A 309 -10.32 -0.49 -19.37
N VAL A 310 -9.55 -0.92 -18.36
CA VAL A 310 -9.81 -0.62 -16.95
C VAL A 310 -8.58 -0.01 -16.31
N THR A 311 -8.76 1.06 -15.56
CA THR A 311 -7.72 1.74 -14.80
C THR A 311 -8.05 1.81 -13.32
N ILE A 312 -7.01 1.99 -12.50
CA ILE A 312 -7.12 2.37 -11.10
C ILE A 312 -6.93 3.88 -10.98
N LEU A 313 -7.92 4.56 -10.42
CA LEU A 313 -7.81 5.93 -9.97
C LEU A 313 -7.03 5.97 -8.65
N ASN A 314 -5.75 6.31 -8.76
CA ASN A 314 -4.90 6.74 -7.66
C ASN A 314 -3.97 7.81 -8.22
N TYR A 315 -4.38 9.05 -8.03
CA TYR A 315 -3.75 10.26 -8.54
C TYR A 315 -3.95 11.38 -7.51
N GLU A 316 -3.18 12.47 -7.60
CA GLU A 316 -3.27 13.58 -6.63
C GLU A 316 -4.71 14.09 -6.40
N SER A 317 -5.58 14.01 -7.41
CA SER A 317 -6.99 14.39 -7.30
C SER A 317 -7.82 13.57 -6.31
N ASN A 318 -7.43 12.35 -5.95
CA ASN A 318 -8.11 11.57 -4.90
C ASN A 318 -7.24 11.29 -3.67
N ASP A 319 -6.11 11.99 -3.52
CA ASP A 319 -5.35 12.05 -2.27
C ASP A 319 -6.12 12.90 -1.24
N TYR A 320 -6.58 12.28 -0.16
CA TYR A 320 -7.27 12.96 0.94
C TYR A 320 -6.25 13.47 1.96
N LYS A 321 -6.09 14.80 2.02
CA LYS A 321 -5.00 15.51 2.74
C LYS A 321 -5.35 15.99 4.16
N VAL A 322 -6.63 15.90 4.54
CA VAL A 322 -7.20 16.64 5.69
C VAL A 322 -7.11 15.87 7.01
N GLY A 323 -7.21 14.54 6.97
CA GLY A 323 -7.43 13.72 8.16
C GLY A 323 -6.23 12.90 8.59
N LEU A 324 -6.15 12.67 9.90
CA LEU A 324 -5.14 11.81 10.52
C LEU A 324 -5.72 10.43 10.79
N LEU A 325 -4.91 9.38 10.62
CA LEU A 325 -5.31 8.02 10.99
C LEU A 325 -4.60 7.50 12.23
N THR A 326 -3.40 8.02 12.51
CA THR A 326 -2.60 7.63 13.68
C THR A 326 -2.53 8.75 14.70
N GLY A 327 -2.45 8.40 15.99
CA GLY A 327 -2.43 9.39 17.08
C GLY A 327 -3.79 10.04 17.37
N VAL A 328 -4.89 9.49 16.84
CA VAL A 328 -6.26 9.97 17.03
C VAL A 328 -7.17 8.85 17.55
N SER A 329 -8.36 9.21 18.05
CA SER A 329 -9.33 8.22 18.52
C SER A 329 -9.78 7.29 17.39
N ARG A 330 -10.21 6.05 17.72
CA ARG A 330 -10.80 5.13 16.72
C ARG A 330 -12.00 5.75 15.99
N SER A 331 -12.78 6.59 16.66
CA SER A 331 -13.92 7.30 16.06
C SER A 331 -13.46 8.33 15.02
N ASP A 332 -12.41 9.12 15.33
CA ASP A 332 -11.87 10.10 14.39
C ASP A 332 -11.18 9.42 13.20
N ARG A 333 -10.45 8.33 13.44
CA ARG A 333 -9.88 7.48 12.39
C ARG A 333 -10.97 7.01 11.43
N GLN A 334 -12.07 6.44 11.96
CA GLN A 334 -13.17 5.94 11.13
C GLN A 334 -13.87 7.07 10.35
N LYS A 335 -14.03 8.24 10.96
CA LYS A 335 -14.56 9.43 10.29
C LYS A 335 -13.69 9.82 9.09
N HIS A 336 -12.37 9.88 9.26
CA HIS A 336 -11.47 10.26 8.17
C HIS A 336 -11.37 9.19 7.07
N ILE A 337 -11.44 7.90 7.42
CA ILE A 337 -11.56 6.82 6.43
C ILE A 337 -12.83 7.01 5.59
N GLN A 338 -13.97 7.29 6.23
CA GLN A 338 -15.23 7.52 5.53
C GLN A 338 -15.16 8.76 4.61
N GLN A 339 -14.60 9.87 5.11
CA GLN A 339 -14.41 11.08 4.30
C GLN A 339 -13.45 10.87 3.12
N ALA A 340 -12.37 10.12 3.28
CA ALA A 340 -11.45 9.78 2.18
C ALA A 340 -12.14 8.92 1.11
N ARG A 341 -13.04 8.01 1.51
CA ARG A 341 -13.87 7.23 0.58
C ARG A 341 -14.82 8.14 -0.20
N GLU A 342 -15.50 9.05 0.48
CA GLU A 342 -16.38 10.06 -0.13
C GLU A 342 -15.60 11.00 -1.07
N TYR A 343 -14.37 11.34 -0.72
CA TYR A 343 -13.46 12.13 -1.56
C TYR A 343 -13.15 11.44 -2.89
N THR A 344 -12.96 10.13 -2.87
CA THR A 344 -12.77 9.32 -4.10
C THR A 344 -14.06 9.20 -4.89
N GLN A 345 -15.21 9.01 -4.23
CA GLN A 345 -16.53 9.01 -4.88
C GLN A 345 -16.78 10.34 -5.60
N ALA A 346 -16.45 11.47 -4.97
CA ALA A 346 -16.52 12.79 -5.56
C ALA A 346 -15.62 12.93 -6.79
N TYR A 347 -14.43 12.33 -6.78
CA TYR A 347 -13.56 12.35 -7.95
C TYR A 347 -14.15 11.57 -9.13
N ILE A 348 -14.71 10.38 -8.89
CA ILE A 348 -15.41 9.60 -9.92
C ILE A 348 -16.59 10.40 -10.49
N TYR A 349 -17.42 10.99 -9.61
CA TYR A 349 -18.55 11.83 -10.01
C TYR A 349 -18.09 13.05 -10.82
N TYR A 350 -17.03 13.73 -10.37
CA TYR A 350 -16.42 14.86 -11.06
C TYR A 350 -16.02 14.45 -12.48
N LEU A 351 -15.26 13.36 -12.63
CA LEU A 351 -14.85 12.82 -13.93
C LEU A 351 -16.08 12.51 -14.80
N GLN A 352 -17.11 11.89 -14.25
CA GLN A 352 -18.33 11.57 -14.99
C GLN A 352 -19.10 12.81 -15.50
N SER A 353 -18.91 13.96 -14.85
CA SER A 353 -19.50 15.24 -15.28
C SER A 353 -18.68 16.00 -16.33
N GLN A 354 -17.43 15.61 -16.60
CA GLN A 354 -16.54 16.35 -17.50
C GLN A 354 -16.76 16.02 -18.99
N THR A 355 -16.68 17.05 -19.83
CA THR A 355 -16.51 16.96 -21.28
C THR A 355 -15.05 17.22 -21.67
N LEU A 356 -14.43 16.39 -22.50
CA LEU A 356 -13.04 16.58 -22.89
C LEU A 356 -12.90 17.67 -23.96
N LYS A 357 -11.95 18.58 -23.75
CA LYS A 357 -11.48 19.54 -24.76
C LYS A 357 -9.98 19.36 -24.93
N THR A 358 -9.51 19.26 -26.18
CA THR A 358 -8.07 19.24 -26.49
C THR A 358 -7.61 20.60 -27.03
N ASN A 359 -6.30 20.87 -26.98
CA ASN A 359 -5.68 22.15 -27.36
C ASN A 359 -5.95 22.60 -28.82
N ASN A 360 -6.53 21.74 -29.66
CA ASN A 360 -6.87 22.04 -31.07
C ASN A 360 -8.39 22.17 -31.33
N TRP A 361 -9.21 22.47 -30.31
CA TRP A 361 -10.66 22.69 -30.43
C TRP A 361 -11.49 21.51 -30.96
N ILE A 362 -10.90 20.32 -31.08
CA ILE A 362 -11.64 19.08 -31.38
C ILE A 362 -12.15 18.50 -30.05
N LEU A 363 -13.47 18.42 -29.90
CA LEU A 363 -14.12 17.66 -28.84
C LEU A 363 -13.86 16.16 -29.08
N ILE A 364 -13.07 15.54 -28.19
CA ILE A 364 -12.82 14.09 -28.22
C ILE A 364 -13.56 13.47 -27.03
N GLY A 365 -14.88 13.33 -27.17
CA GLY A 365 -15.72 12.57 -26.23
C GLY A 365 -15.97 13.21 -24.85
N LYS A 366 -16.59 12.42 -23.97
CA LYS A 366 -16.86 12.78 -22.57
C LYS A 366 -16.08 11.86 -21.65
N VAL A 367 -15.51 12.40 -20.57
CA VAL A 367 -15.03 11.55 -19.47
C VAL A 367 -16.21 10.82 -18.81
N GLY A 368 -17.44 11.34 -18.95
CA GLY A 368 -18.72 10.70 -18.60
C GLY A 368 -18.92 9.23 -18.98
N GLU A 369 -18.11 8.68 -19.89
CA GLU A 369 -18.16 7.28 -20.33
C GLU A 369 -17.43 6.32 -19.38
N LEU A 370 -17.46 6.57 -18.07
CA LEU A 370 -16.85 5.69 -17.08
C LEU A 370 -17.86 4.78 -16.40
N LYS A 371 -17.50 3.52 -16.23
CA LYS A 371 -18.24 2.54 -15.43
C LYS A 371 -17.37 2.07 -14.26
N PRO A 372 -17.78 2.27 -13.00
CA PRO A 372 -17.07 1.69 -11.88
C PRO A 372 -17.07 0.15 -11.93
N ARG A 373 -15.94 -0.46 -11.56
CA ARG A 373 -15.69 -1.91 -11.66
C ARG A 373 -15.58 -2.56 -10.30
N GLY A 374 -16.70 -2.57 -9.60
CA GLY A 374 -16.86 -3.18 -8.29
C GLY A 374 -16.52 -4.68 -8.23
N ASP A 375 -16.69 -5.39 -9.34
CA ASP A 375 -16.28 -6.78 -9.50
C ASP A 375 -14.76 -7.00 -9.42
N LEU A 376 -13.96 -5.94 -9.60
CA LEU A 376 -12.52 -5.99 -9.40
C LEU A 376 -12.12 -5.56 -7.98
N THR A 377 -12.95 -4.83 -7.25
CA THR A 377 -12.62 -4.32 -5.91
C THR A 377 -13.45 -4.94 -4.79
N TRP A 378 -14.28 -5.93 -5.10
CA TRP A 378 -15.25 -6.55 -4.17
C TRP A 378 -16.20 -5.53 -3.51
N THR A 379 -16.52 -4.47 -4.23
CA THR A 379 -17.47 -3.42 -3.82
C THR A 379 -18.52 -3.21 -4.91
N ASN A 380 -19.54 -2.40 -4.66
CA ASN A 380 -20.56 -2.11 -5.68
C ASN A 380 -20.19 -0.90 -6.55
N ASP A 381 -19.30 -0.04 -6.05
CA ASP A 381 -18.99 1.29 -6.59
C ASP A 381 -17.59 1.38 -7.18
N GLY A 382 -16.86 0.26 -7.27
CA GLY A 382 -15.49 0.21 -7.79
C GLY A 382 -14.44 0.82 -6.87
N ILE A 383 -14.80 1.39 -5.71
CA ILE A 383 -13.85 1.96 -4.75
C ILE A 383 -13.33 0.83 -3.86
N ALA A 384 -12.03 0.82 -3.58
CA ALA A 384 -11.32 -0.18 -2.77
C ALA A 384 -11.99 -0.48 -1.42
N LEU A 385 -11.70 -1.65 -0.84
CA LEU A 385 -12.21 -2.05 0.48
C LEU A 385 -11.54 -1.26 1.61
N GLU A 386 -10.28 -0.90 1.42
CA GLU A 386 -9.44 -0.20 2.39
C GLU A 386 -8.71 0.96 1.69
N PRO A 387 -8.36 2.04 2.43
CA PRO A 387 -7.55 3.11 1.87
C PRO A 387 -6.11 2.63 1.64
N TYR A 388 -5.47 3.16 0.62
CA TYR A 388 -4.03 3.13 0.48
C TYR A 388 -3.38 3.99 1.57
N ILE A 389 -2.63 3.35 2.46
CA ILE A 389 -1.90 3.99 3.56
C ILE A 389 -0.46 4.23 3.13
N ARG A 390 0.04 5.47 3.25
CA ARG A 390 1.45 5.82 2.94
C ARG A 390 2.32 5.91 4.19
N GLU A 391 1.70 6.16 5.33
CA GLU A 391 2.39 6.42 6.58
C GLU A 391 1.66 5.77 7.75
N ALA A 392 2.45 5.16 8.63
CA ALA A 392 2.01 4.46 9.82
C ALA A 392 2.81 4.94 11.03
N ARG A 393 2.44 4.44 12.21
CA ARG A 393 3.28 4.52 13.40
C ARG A 393 4.57 3.71 13.19
N ARG A 394 5.73 4.35 13.38
CA ARG A 394 7.05 3.75 13.16
C ARG A 394 7.73 3.46 14.49
N GLY A 395 8.12 2.22 14.75
CA GLY A 395 8.70 1.83 16.03
C GLY A 395 10.07 2.46 16.28
N ILE A 396 10.38 2.72 17.55
CA ILE A 396 11.75 2.99 17.98
C ILE A 396 12.48 1.65 18.05
N ALA A 397 13.19 1.32 16.98
CA ALA A 397 13.91 0.07 16.83
C ALA A 397 15.38 0.17 17.28
N LEU A 398 16.08 -0.96 17.38
CA LEU A 398 17.53 -1.02 17.66
C LEU A 398 18.37 -0.24 16.64
N THR A 399 17.84 -0.03 15.43
CA THR A 399 18.40 0.89 14.44
C THR A 399 17.26 1.66 13.79
N THR A 400 17.34 3.00 13.80
CA THR A 400 16.48 3.83 12.96
C THR A 400 17.20 4.09 11.64
N ILE A 401 16.59 3.65 10.54
CA ILE A 401 17.02 3.99 9.18
C ILE A 401 16.65 5.44 8.93
N VAL A 402 17.59 6.25 8.45
CA VAL A 402 17.39 7.69 8.20
C VAL A 402 17.62 8.03 6.73
N TYR A 403 17.17 9.22 6.31
CA TYR A 403 17.30 9.77 4.96
C TYR A 403 18.69 9.60 4.36
N ARG A 404 19.73 9.94 5.12
CA ARG A 404 21.11 9.85 4.64
C ARG A 404 21.58 8.44 4.29
N ASP A 405 20.90 7.39 4.80
CA ASP A 405 21.27 6.01 4.50
C ASP A 405 20.93 5.63 3.06
N THR A 406 20.08 6.39 2.38
CA THR A 406 19.58 6.06 1.03
C THR A 406 19.67 7.22 0.03
N ALA A 407 19.76 8.47 0.50
CA ALA A 407 19.77 9.66 -0.36
C ALA A 407 21.06 9.81 -1.17
N GLN A 408 20.92 9.93 -2.50
CA GLN A 408 22.03 9.93 -3.47
C GLN A 408 23.10 10.98 -3.17
N GLN A 409 22.69 12.15 -2.69
CA GLN A 409 23.59 13.28 -2.43
C GLN A 409 24.72 12.98 -1.42
N TYR A 410 24.59 11.95 -0.57
CA TYR A 410 25.63 11.56 0.39
C TYR A 410 26.64 10.54 -0.15
N TYR A 411 26.44 10.02 -1.36
CA TYR A 411 27.19 8.85 -1.86
C TYR A 411 28.01 9.12 -3.12
N GLY A 412 28.01 10.34 -3.66
CA GLY A 412 28.79 10.69 -4.84
C GLY A 412 28.43 9.80 -6.05
N GLU A 413 29.43 9.12 -6.62
CA GLU A 413 29.27 8.22 -7.78
C GLU A 413 28.94 6.76 -7.41
N GLN A 414 28.72 6.45 -6.14
CA GLN A 414 28.39 5.06 -5.74
C GLN A 414 27.04 4.62 -6.30
N ALA A 415 26.94 3.34 -6.64
CA ALA A 415 25.74 2.75 -7.23
C ALA A 415 24.62 2.46 -6.21
N ARG A 416 24.90 2.58 -4.90
CA ARG A 416 23.97 2.25 -3.81
C ARG A 416 24.20 3.14 -2.59
N GLY A 417 23.18 3.24 -1.75
CA GLY A 417 23.29 3.82 -0.42
C GLY A 417 23.97 2.87 0.58
N ARG A 418 23.67 3.07 1.86
CA ARG A 418 24.22 2.27 2.95
C ARG A 418 23.86 0.79 2.80
N CYS A 419 24.86 -0.06 2.99
CA CYS A 419 24.66 -1.47 3.26
C CYS A 419 24.83 -1.68 4.77
N PHE A 420 23.77 -2.13 5.45
CA PHE A 420 23.86 -2.52 6.85
C PHE A 420 24.60 -3.86 6.97
N GLU A 421 25.35 -4.05 8.05
CA GLU A 421 26.08 -5.31 8.31
C GLU A 421 25.12 -6.47 8.60
N ASP A 422 23.97 -6.15 9.19
CA ASP A 422 22.84 -7.04 9.50
C ASP A 422 21.73 -6.95 8.45
N SER A 423 22.10 -6.73 7.18
CA SER A 423 21.15 -6.66 6.07
C SER A 423 20.41 -7.98 5.85
N VAL A 424 19.08 -7.92 5.79
CA VAL A 424 18.19 -9.08 5.52
C VAL A 424 17.37 -8.94 4.24
N GLY A 425 17.52 -7.83 3.54
CA GLY A 425 16.84 -7.60 2.27
C GLY A 425 17.38 -6.38 1.55
N ILE A 426 16.89 -6.15 0.35
CA ILE A 426 17.24 -5.01 -0.49
C ILE A 426 15.99 -4.30 -0.96
N GLY A 427 16.09 -3.00 -1.19
CA GLY A 427 15.00 -2.18 -1.67
C GLY A 427 15.50 -1.11 -2.63
N HIS A 428 14.60 -0.63 -3.48
CA HIS A 428 14.87 0.52 -4.34
C HIS A 428 13.57 1.20 -4.74
N TYR A 429 13.51 2.50 -4.51
CA TYR A 429 12.57 3.39 -5.17
C TYR A 429 13.30 4.71 -5.39
N ALA A 430 13.46 5.11 -6.65
CA ALA A 430 14.43 6.13 -7.03
C ALA A 430 14.18 7.55 -6.47
N LEU A 431 13.00 7.81 -5.88
CA LEU A 431 12.62 9.11 -5.35
C LEU A 431 12.04 9.01 -3.95
N PHE A 432 12.35 9.92 -3.03
CA PHE A 432 11.60 10.01 -1.77
C PHE A 432 10.14 10.42 -2.06
N ASP A 433 9.21 9.48 -1.91
CA ASP A 433 7.80 9.60 -2.30
C ASP A 433 6.93 10.18 -1.19
N ILE A 434 7.14 11.46 -0.87
CA ILE A 434 6.40 12.16 0.18
C ILE A 434 5.19 12.86 -0.43
N HIS A 435 4.00 12.40 -0.06
CA HIS A 435 2.75 12.99 -0.53
C HIS A 435 2.29 14.16 0.34
N PRO A 436 1.65 15.17 -0.27
CA PRO A 436 1.25 16.39 0.41
C PRO A 436 0.19 16.16 1.49
N THR A 437 0.19 17.05 2.47
CA THR A 437 -0.75 17.12 3.59
C THR A 437 -1.28 18.56 3.69
N ASP A 438 -2.34 18.80 4.46
CA ASP A 438 -2.79 20.17 4.75
C ASP A 438 -1.96 20.87 5.86
N ASN A 439 -0.92 20.22 6.39
CA ASN A 439 -0.04 20.83 7.39
C ASN A 439 0.91 21.85 6.73
N PRO A 440 0.90 23.13 7.14
CA PRO A 440 1.78 24.16 6.56
C PRO A 440 3.27 23.93 6.83
N ASN A 441 3.61 23.07 7.80
CA ASN A 441 4.99 22.69 8.12
C ASN A 441 5.42 21.38 7.46
N HIS A 442 4.62 20.87 6.52
CA HIS A 442 4.98 19.69 5.75
C HIS A 442 6.30 19.93 5.02
N LEU A 443 7.18 18.92 5.07
CA LEU A 443 8.46 18.97 4.42
C LEU A 443 8.30 19.23 2.91
N ILE A 444 9.12 20.14 2.39
CA ILE A 444 9.24 20.38 0.95
C ILE A 444 10.72 20.21 0.59
N PHE A 445 10.99 19.36 -0.40
CA PHE A 445 12.33 19.25 -0.98
C PHE A 445 12.67 20.52 -1.76
N ASN A 446 13.84 21.10 -1.50
CA ASN A 446 14.31 22.34 -2.15
C ASN A 446 14.87 22.09 -3.55
N SER A 447 15.22 20.86 -3.87
CA SER A 447 15.77 20.49 -5.17
C SER A 447 15.41 19.07 -5.57
N LYS A 448 15.50 18.79 -6.87
CA LYS A 448 15.36 17.43 -7.41
C LYS A 448 16.45 16.48 -6.89
N ASP A 449 17.60 16.99 -6.49
CA ASP A 449 18.70 16.17 -5.98
C ASP A 449 18.43 15.66 -4.57
N GLU A 450 17.74 16.44 -3.74
CA GLU A 450 17.27 15.98 -2.41
C GLU A 450 16.24 14.85 -2.53
N MET A 451 15.51 14.79 -3.64
CA MET A 451 14.52 13.73 -3.86
C MET A 451 15.14 12.40 -4.28
N LYS A 452 16.40 12.36 -4.75
CA LYS A 452 16.98 11.14 -5.35
C LYS A 452 17.39 10.13 -4.28
N CYS A 453 16.94 8.89 -4.46
CA CYS A 453 17.27 7.75 -3.62
C CYS A 453 18.03 6.69 -4.43
N LEU A 454 19.07 6.12 -3.82
CA LEU A 454 19.84 5.01 -4.35
C LEU A 454 19.26 3.67 -3.86
N PRO A 455 19.58 2.55 -4.53
CA PRO A 455 19.33 1.22 -3.99
C PRO A 455 19.89 1.06 -2.57
N PHE A 456 19.16 0.38 -1.69
CA PHE A 456 19.46 0.27 -0.27
C PHE A 456 19.19 -1.13 0.31
N THR A 457 19.52 -1.31 1.59
CA THR A 457 19.37 -2.59 2.31
C THR A 457 18.44 -2.44 3.51
N ILE A 458 17.71 -3.50 3.86
CA ILE A 458 16.84 -3.57 5.03
C ILE A 458 17.66 -4.09 6.21
N ALA A 459 17.82 -3.27 7.26
CA ALA A 459 18.53 -3.66 8.48
C ALA A 459 17.64 -4.55 9.37
N LEU A 460 18.12 -5.71 9.79
CA LEU A 460 17.40 -6.56 10.75
C LEU A 460 17.10 -5.82 12.05
N LYS A 461 18.05 -5.02 12.56
CA LYS A 461 17.86 -4.21 13.77
C LYS A 461 16.78 -3.12 13.62
N ALA A 462 16.38 -2.74 12.41
CA ALA A 462 15.24 -1.85 12.21
C ALA A 462 13.89 -2.55 12.41
N MET A 463 13.89 -3.89 12.44
CA MET A 463 12.69 -4.70 12.65
C MET A 463 12.52 -5.14 14.11
N VAL A 464 13.48 -4.81 14.98
CA VAL A 464 13.47 -5.22 16.40
C VAL A 464 13.22 -3.98 17.27
N PRO A 465 12.09 -3.92 18.01
CA PRO A 465 11.79 -2.80 18.89
C PRO A 465 12.81 -2.72 20.04
N PHE A 466 13.12 -1.49 20.46
CA PHE A 466 14.26 -1.24 21.36
C PHE A 466 14.11 -1.92 22.73
N ASP A 467 12.91 -1.97 23.30
CA ASP A 467 12.64 -2.39 24.69
C ASP A 467 11.58 -3.50 24.83
N THR A 468 11.16 -4.08 23.71
CA THR A 468 10.08 -5.08 23.66
C THR A 468 10.60 -6.37 23.03
N ASP A 469 10.38 -7.50 23.71
CA ASP A 469 10.78 -8.82 23.24
C ASP A 469 9.60 -9.56 22.60
N ASN A 470 9.91 -10.58 21.78
CA ASN A 470 8.94 -11.41 21.05
C ASN A 470 8.05 -10.65 20.05
N LEU A 471 8.41 -9.43 19.68
CA LEU A 471 7.74 -8.62 18.66
C LEU A 471 8.71 -8.33 17.51
N ILE A 472 8.25 -8.52 16.29
CA ILE A 472 8.92 -8.08 15.07
C ILE A 472 8.08 -6.97 14.44
N LEU A 473 8.72 -5.83 14.19
CA LEU A 473 8.15 -4.74 13.42
C LEU A 473 8.23 -5.09 11.93
N SER A 474 7.11 -4.99 11.23
CA SER A 474 7.03 -5.22 9.79
C SER A 474 6.20 -4.13 9.12
N ALA A 475 5.88 -4.30 7.83
CA ALA A 475 5.13 -3.31 7.06
C ALA A 475 5.77 -1.91 7.15
N LYS A 476 4.94 -0.90 7.42
CA LYS A 476 5.32 0.51 7.59
C LYS A 476 5.72 0.84 9.03
N SER A 477 5.76 -0.15 9.92
CA SER A 477 6.05 0.02 11.35
C SER A 477 7.52 -0.15 11.73
N ILE A 478 8.37 -0.58 10.78
CA ILE A 478 9.82 -0.70 11.01
C ILE A 478 10.46 0.63 11.42
N GLY A 479 11.62 0.54 12.06
CA GLY A 479 12.44 1.66 12.50
C GLY A 479 12.94 2.53 11.34
N THR A 480 12.10 3.46 10.91
CA THR A 480 12.35 4.44 9.86
C THR A 480 11.92 5.83 10.36
N THR A 481 12.38 6.85 9.65
CA THR A 481 11.96 8.25 9.80
C THR A 481 10.87 8.58 8.78
N HIS A 482 10.19 9.73 8.92
CA HIS A 482 9.21 10.22 7.95
C HIS A 482 9.78 10.25 6.53
N LEU A 483 11.03 10.70 6.39
CA LEU A 483 11.79 10.73 5.15
C LEU A 483 12.05 9.32 4.61
N SER A 484 12.77 8.48 5.36
CA SER A 484 13.16 7.15 4.87
C SER A 484 11.97 6.22 4.66
N ASN A 485 10.90 6.32 5.46
CA ASN A 485 9.68 5.53 5.26
C ASN A 485 9.08 5.74 3.86
N SER A 486 9.23 6.92 3.25
CA SER A 486 8.71 7.20 1.91
C SER A 486 9.26 6.29 0.81
N VAL A 487 10.43 5.66 1.01
CA VAL A 487 10.99 4.66 0.09
C VAL A 487 10.88 3.21 0.60
N TYR A 488 10.69 3.02 1.91
CA TYR A 488 10.50 1.69 2.51
C TYR A 488 9.05 1.18 2.45
N ARG A 489 8.05 2.07 2.41
CA ARG A 489 6.62 1.71 2.31
C ARG A 489 6.18 1.21 0.93
N MET A 490 7.06 1.30 -0.06
CA MET A 490 6.77 0.95 -1.45
C MET A 490 6.50 -0.55 -1.57
N HIS A 491 5.55 -0.94 -2.43
CA HIS A 491 5.07 -2.32 -2.61
C HIS A 491 6.14 -3.41 -2.51
N ALA A 492 7.24 -3.27 -3.27
CA ALA A 492 8.29 -4.27 -3.28
C ALA A 492 9.15 -4.29 -2.02
N VAL A 493 9.40 -3.12 -1.46
CA VAL A 493 10.16 -3.02 -0.21
C VAL A 493 9.31 -3.49 0.96
N GLU A 494 8.02 -3.16 1.00
CA GLU A 494 7.09 -3.69 2.00
C GLU A 494 6.96 -5.23 1.91
N TRP A 495 6.93 -5.81 0.70
CA TRP A 495 6.99 -7.26 0.53
C TRP A 495 8.27 -7.84 1.14
N ALA A 496 9.42 -7.25 0.82
CA ALA A 496 10.71 -7.70 1.32
C ALA A 496 10.84 -7.56 2.85
N ILE A 497 10.29 -6.49 3.44
CA ILE A 497 10.20 -6.31 4.89
C ILE A 497 9.37 -7.43 5.51
N GLY A 498 8.22 -7.78 4.92
CA GLY A 498 7.41 -8.88 5.40
C GLY A 498 8.15 -10.22 5.34
N GLU A 499 8.78 -10.56 4.22
CA GLU A 499 9.50 -11.83 4.07
C GLU A 499 10.75 -11.95 4.95
N ALA A 500 11.38 -10.82 5.30
CA ALA A 500 12.52 -10.78 6.20
C ALA A 500 12.14 -10.96 7.68
N GLY A 501 10.89 -10.65 8.04
CA GLY A 501 10.36 -10.77 9.40
C GLY A 501 9.79 -12.15 9.65
#